data_AF-A0A4R1QFM0-F1
#
_entry.id   AF-A0A4R1QFM0-F1
#
_cell.length_a   1.000
_cell.length_b   1.000
_cell.length_c   1.000
_cell.angle_alpha   90.00
_cell.angle_beta   90.00
_cell.angle_gamma   90.00
#
_symmetry.space_group_name_H-M   'P 1'
#
loop_
_entity.id
_entity.type
_entity.pdbx_description
1 polymer ?
#
loop_
_entity_poly.entity_id
_entity_poly.type
_entity_poly.pdbx_seq_one_letter_code
_entity_poly.pdbx_strand_id
1 'polypeptide(L)'
;MKKHPQFGVEILRNYHVNKHVMNIVLHHHERWDGKGYPYGLKGEEIPEFARILALADSLEAMTGIRPYRSPLSWEEAYDEIKKGKGTQFDPSLTTLFLKWMEEHTIPIHRDSQSILQNIPLIS
;
A
#
# COMPACT_ATOMS: atom_id res chain seq x y z
N MET A 1 -2.65 -14.16 -3.76
CA MET A 1 -1.62 -15.08 -4.30
C MET A 1 -0.29 -14.74 -3.64
N LYS A 2 0.24 -15.59 -2.74
CA LYS A 2 1.40 -15.26 -1.88
C LYS A 2 2.76 -15.15 -2.62
N LYS A 3 2.84 -15.59 -3.88
CA LYS A 3 4.09 -15.56 -4.67
C LYS A 3 4.30 -14.31 -5.53
N HIS A 4 3.28 -13.45 -5.67
CA HIS A 4 3.40 -12.30 -6.59
C HIS A 4 4.49 -11.28 -6.24
N PRO A 5 4.92 -11.05 -4.97
CA PRO A 5 6.04 -10.15 -4.69
C PRO A 5 7.34 -10.71 -5.29
N GLN A 6 7.53 -12.02 -5.22
CA GLN A 6 8.69 -12.71 -5.79
C GLN A 6 8.67 -12.67 -7.31
N PHE A 7 7.51 -12.89 -7.94
CA PHE A 7 7.35 -12.76 -9.40
C PHE A 7 7.56 -11.32 -9.87
N GLY A 8 7.08 -10.33 -9.13
CA GLY A 8 7.31 -8.92 -9.42
C GLY A 8 8.81 -8.61 -9.46
N VAL A 9 9.57 -9.08 -8.46
CA VAL A 9 11.03 -8.93 -8.45
C VAL A 9 11.69 -9.64 -9.64
N GLU A 10 11.24 -10.85 -9.99
CA GLU A 10 11.78 -11.60 -11.13
C GLU A 10 11.60 -10.85 -12.45
N ILE A 11 10.42 -10.24 -12.67
CA ILE A 11 10.17 -9.38 -13.83
C ILE A 11 11.10 -8.17 -13.80
N LEU A 12 11.15 -7.44 -12.68
CA LEU A 12 11.92 -6.19 -12.55
C LEU A 12 13.43 -6.38 -12.72
N ARG A 13 13.97 -7.57 -12.40
CA ARG A 13 15.39 -7.91 -12.64
C ARG A 13 15.80 -7.75 -14.10
N ASN A 14 14.89 -8.04 -15.03
CA ASN A 14 15.16 -7.94 -16.47
C ASN A 14 15.20 -6.48 -16.97
N TYR A 15 14.77 -5.52 -16.15
CA TYR A 15 14.68 -4.10 -16.52
C TYR A 15 15.68 -3.20 -15.77
N HIS A 16 16.71 -3.78 -15.15
CA HIS A 16 17.76 -3.04 -14.41
C HIS A 16 17.21 -2.09 -13.33
N VAL A 17 16.06 -2.43 -12.75
CA VAL A 17 15.45 -1.65 -11.68
C VAL A 17 16.36 -1.68 -10.44
N ASN A 18 16.43 -0.54 -9.74
CA ASN A 18 17.27 -0.40 -8.57
C ASN A 18 16.94 -1.47 -7.50
N LYS A 19 17.97 -2.05 -6.87
CA LYS A 19 17.82 -3.08 -5.82
C LYS A 19 16.97 -2.63 -4.64
N HIS A 20 17.01 -1.36 -4.27
CA HIS A 20 16.17 -0.80 -3.22
C HIS A 20 14.69 -0.87 -3.60
N VAL A 21 14.33 -0.55 -4.84
CA VAL A 21 12.95 -0.65 -5.35
C VAL A 21 12.50 -2.10 -5.38
N MET A 22 13.35 -3.02 -5.85
CA MET A 22 13.04 -4.44 -5.81
C MET A 22 12.83 -4.95 -4.38
N ASN A 23 13.59 -4.44 -3.41
CA ASN A 23 13.43 -4.78 -2.00
C ASN A 23 12.07 -4.32 -1.45
N ILE A 24 11.63 -3.11 -1.83
CA ILE A 24 10.31 -2.58 -1.48
C ILE A 24 9.21 -3.50 -2.03
N VAL A 25 9.29 -3.84 -3.32
CA VAL A 25 8.33 -4.74 -3.99
C VAL A 25 8.35 -6.14 -3.38
N LEU A 26 9.49 -6.65 -2.94
CA LEU A 26 9.55 -7.98 -2.32
C LEU A 26 8.80 -8.05 -0.98
N HIS A 27 8.87 -6.98 -0.19
CA HIS A 27 8.46 -6.98 1.21
C HIS A 27 7.17 -6.23 1.51
N HIS A 28 6.49 -5.63 0.52
CA HIS A 28 5.25 -4.87 0.77
C HIS A 28 4.05 -5.69 1.27
N HIS A 29 4.15 -7.03 1.29
CA HIS A 29 3.16 -7.92 1.93
C HIS A 29 3.59 -8.43 3.32
N GLU A 30 4.74 -7.99 3.81
CA GLU A 30 5.09 -8.21 5.21
C GLU A 30 4.15 -7.39 6.10
N ARG A 31 3.85 -7.93 7.28
CA ARG A 31 2.94 -7.29 8.25
C ARG A 31 3.74 -6.93 9.48
N TRP A 32 3.41 -5.80 10.10
CA TRP A 32 4.09 -5.33 11.31
C TRP A 32 4.16 -6.40 12.42
N ASP A 33 3.14 -7.25 12.55
CA ASP A 33 3.04 -8.35 13.51
C ASP A 33 3.83 -9.63 13.13
N GLY A 34 4.49 -9.68 11.99
CA GLY A 34 5.23 -10.84 11.49
C GLY A 34 4.36 -11.92 10.85
N LYS A 35 3.04 -11.69 10.69
CA LYS A 35 2.12 -12.66 10.03
C LYS A 35 2.05 -12.49 8.52
N GLY A 36 2.88 -11.61 7.98
CA GLY A 36 2.99 -11.33 6.55
C GLY A 36 3.79 -12.38 5.81
N TYR A 37 4.13 -12.06 4.56
CA TYR A 37 4.91 -12.92 3.69
C TYR A 37 5.76 -12.03 2.75
N PRO A 38 6.84 -12.57 2.13
CA PRO A 38 7.23 -13.97 2.08
C PRO A 38 8.09 -14.49 3.24
N TYR A 39 8.69 -13.63 4.07
CA TYR A 39 9.66 -14.03 5.10
C TYR A 39 9.14 -13.91 6.53
N GLY A 40 8.01 -13.24 6.75
CA GLY A 40 7.44 -13.07 8.09
C GLY A 40 8.24 -12.08 8.93
N LEU A 41 8.82 -11.06 8.29
CA LEU A 41 9.58 -9.99 8.95
C LEU A 41 8.66 -9.22 9.91
N LYS A 42 9.18 -8.78 11.05
CA LYS A 42 8.41 -8.10 12.08
C LYS A 42 8.94 -6.70 12.36
N GLY A 43 8.02 -5.75 12.58
CA GLY A 43 8.39 -4.40 12.98
C GLY A 43 9.34 -3.73 12.00
N GLU A 44 10.47 -3.26 12.51
CA GLU A 44 11.49 -2.52 11.75
C GLU A 44 12.40 -3.41 10.90
N GLU A 45 12.30 -4.74 11.01
CA GLU A 45 12.95 -5.65 10.05
C GLU A 45 12.38 -5.44 8.63
N ILE A 46 11.15 -4.93 8.54
CA ILE A 46 10.50 -4.59 7.28
C ILE A 46 11.08 -3.25 6.78
N PRO A 47 11.57 -3.17 5.53
CA PRO A 47 12.04 -1.92 4.95
C PRO A 47 11.00 -0.81 5.09
N GLU A 48 11.42 0.39 5.48
CA GLU A 48 10.51 1.52 5.73
C GLU A 48 9.58 1.80 4.55
N PHE A 49 10.14 1.91 3.35
CA PHE A 49 9.35 2.13 2.15
C PHE A 49 8.42 0.97 1.79
N ALA A 50 8.71 -0.27 2.22
CA ALA A 50 7.78 -1.39 2.09
C ALA A 50 6.59 -1.25 3.04
N ARG A 51 6.81 -0.75 4.26
CA ARG A 51 5.74 -0.43 5.23
C ARG A 51 4.83 0.70 4.71
N ILE A 52 5.41 1.72 4.07
CA ILE A 52 4.66 2.80 3.42
C ILE A 52 3.85 2.25 2.24
N LEU A 53 4.47 1.46 1.37
CA LEU A 53 3.79 0.86 0.22
C LEU A 53 2.66 -0.07 0.65
N ALA A 54 2.82 -0.83 1.74
CA ALA A 54 1.78 -1.71 2.26
C ALA A 54 0.50 -0.95 2.67
N LEU A 55 0.65 0.25 3.26
CA LEU A 55 -0.48 1.13 3.58
C LEU A 55 -1.18 1.62 2.30
N ALA A 56 -0.40 2.13 1.34
CA ALA A 56 -0.93 2.65 0.07
C ALA A 56 -1.63 1.56 -0.76
N ASP A 57 -1.02 0.37 -0.89
CA ASP A 57 -1.58 -0.79 -1.60
C ASP A 57 -2.86 -1.28 -0.93
N SER A 58 -2.90 -1.29 0.41
CA SER A 58 -4.11 -1.67 1.15
C SER A 58 -5.25 -0.69 0.92
N LEU A 59 -4.97 0.61 0.94
CA LEU A 59 -5.96 1.64 0.64
C LEU A 59 -6.52 1.48 -0.78
N GLU A 60 -5.66 1.37 -1.79
CA GLU A 60 -6.08 1.16 -3.18
C GLU A 60 -6.85 -0.15 -3.36
N ALA A 61 -6.45 -1.21 -2.67
CA ALA A 61 -7.20 -2.47 -2.65
C ALA A 61 -8.57 -2.33 -1.98
N MET A 62 -8.74 -1.35 -1.09
CA MET A 62 -10.00 -1.07 -0.40
C MET A 62 -10.96 -0.22 -1.23
N THR A 63 -10.46 0.86 -1.81
CA THR A 63 -11.25 1.90 -2.50
C THR A 63 -11.26 1.76 -4.02
N GLY A 64 -10.40 0.91 -4.59
CA GLY A 64 -10.34 0.66 -6.03
C GLY A 64 -11.52 -0.18 -6.54
N ILE A 65 -12.00 0.13 -7.74
CA ILE A 65 -13.08 -0.61 -8.42
C ILE A 65 -12.57 -2.00 -8.83
N ARG A 66 -13.28 -3.07 -8.46
CA ARG A 66 -12.96 -4.44 -8.85
C ARG A 66 -14.19 -5.17 -9.41
N PRO A 67 -14.05 -6.09 -10.37
CA PRO A 67 -15.20 -6.73 -11.04
C PRO A 67 -16.17 -7.47 -10.11
N TYR A 68 -15.71 -7.90 -8.93
CA TYR A 68 -16.44 -8.79 -8.02
C TYR A 68 -16.85 -8.13 -6.70
N ARG A 69 -16.61 -6.82 -6.56
CA ARG A 69 -16.75 -6.12 -5.29
C ARG A 69 -16.92 -4.61 -5.50
N SER A 70 -17.90 -4.03 -4.81
CA SER A 70 -17.97 -2.58 -4.67
C SER A 70 -16.81 -2.07 -3.82
N PRO A 71 -16.18 -0.94 -4.21
CA PRO A 71 -15.15 -0.32 -3.38
C PRO A 71 -15.74 0.10 -2.03
N LEU A 72 -14.91 0.05 -0.99
CA LEU A 72 -15.26 0.64 0.30
C LEU A 72 -15.28 2.17 0.18
N SER A 73 -16.08 2.82 1.03
CA SER A 73 -15.98 4.25 1.22
C SER A 73 -14.64 4.63 1.84
N TRP A 74 -14.28 5.90 1.76
CA TRP A 74 -13.06 6.41 2.38
C TRP A 74 -13.09 6.28 3.90
N GLU A 75 -14.25 6.47 4.51
CA GLU A 75 -14.48 6.30 5.94
C GLU A 75 -14.31 4.83 6.36
N GLU A 76 -14.88 3.90 5.60
CA GLU A 76 -14.71 2.46 5.83
C GLU A 76 -13.25 2.03 5.70
N ALA A 77 -12.54 2.54 4.69
CA ALA A 77 -11.12 2.28 4.49
C ALA A 77 -10.26 2.89 5.61
N TYR A 78 -10.56 4.12 6.05
CA TYR A 78 -9.91 4.77 7.18
C TYR A 78 -10.03 3.93 8.45
N ASP A 79 -11.24 3.46 8.77
CA ASP A 79 -11.50 2.64 9.95
C ASP A 79 -10.75 1.31 9.90
N GLU A 80 -10.65 0.70 8.72
CA GLU A 80 -9.91 -0.55 8.55
C GLU A 80 -8.39 -0.37 8.71
N ILE A 81 -7.82 0.71 8.17
CA ILE A 81 -6.43 1.08 8.40
C ILE A 81 -6.18 1.31 9.89
N LYS A 82 -7.07 2.04 10.56
CA LYS A 82 -6.99 2.32 11.99
C LYS A 82 -7.02 1.03 12.84
N LYS A 83 -7.89 0.07 12.50
CA LYS A 83 -7.92 -1.25 13.16
C LYS A 83 -6.64 -2.05 12.93
N GLY A 84 -6.03 -1.92 11.76
CA GLY A 84 -4.78 -2.60 11.41
C GLY A 84 -3.53 -2.04 12.10
N LYS A 85 -3.62 -0.92 12.80
CA LYS A 85 -2.49 -0.25 13.48
C LYS A 85 -1.78 -1.17 14.46
N GLY A 86 -0.47 -1.34 14.31
CA GLY A 86 0.35 -2.17 15.19
C GLY A 86 0.18 -3.68 14.97
N THR A 87 -0.63 -4.09 14.00
CA THR A 87 -0.76 -5.50 13.57
C THR A 87 -0.39 -5.66 12.11
N GLN A 88 -1.26 -5.22 11.20
CA GLN A 88 -0.96 -5.21 9.78
C GLN A 88 0.05 -4.13 9.44
N PHE A 89 -0.14 -2.95 10.03
CA PHE A 89 0.57 -1.74 9.66
C PHE A 89 1.46 -1.24 10.78
N ASP A 90 2.55 -0.58 10.38
CA ASP A 90 3.42 0.15 11.29
C ASP A 90 2.61 1.20 12.08
N PRO A 91 2.67 1.21 13.42
CA PRO A 91 1.85 2.09 14.23
C PRO A 91 2.19 3.58 14.05
N SER A 92 3.46 3.92 13.84
CA SER A 92 3.93 5.29 13.66
C SER A 92 3.51 5.82 12.30
N LEU A 93 3.75 5.05 11.23
CA LEU A 93 3.33 5.42 9.88
C LEU A 93 1.81 5.49 9.75
N THR A 94 1.08 4.56 10.38
CA THR A 94 -0.39 4.58 10.39
C THR A 94 -0.92 5.86 11.02
N THR A 95 -0.35 6.30 12.15
CA THR A 95 -0.77 7.56 12.77
C THR A 95 -0.55 8.77 11.87
N LEU A 96 0.60 8.84 11.19
CA LEU A 96 0.87 9.93 10.23
C LEU A 96 -0.09 9.87 9.04
N PHE A 97 -0.35 8.67 8.53
CA PHE A 97 -1.23 8.45 7.39
C PHE A 97 -2.68 8.82 7.68
N LEU A 98 -3.23 8.39 8.82
CA LEU A 98 -4.60 8.75 9.22
C LEU A 98 -4.75 10.26 9.42
N LYS A 99 -3.77 10.92 10.06
CA LYS A 99 -3.75 12.38 10.19
C LYS A 99 -3.75 13.06 8.82
N TRP A 100 -2.92 12.57 7.89
CA TRP A 100 -2.89 13.09 6.53
C TRP A 100 -4.24 12.92 5.80
N MET A 101 -4.91 11.78 5.97
CA MET A 101 -6.24 11.53 5.40
C MET A 101 -7.31 12.49 5.94
N GLU A 102 -7.27 12.81 7.24
CA GLU A 102 -8.17 13.79 7.88
C GLU A 102 -7.97 15.20 7.31
N GLU A 103 -6.72 15.60 7.08
CA GLU A 103 -6.37 16.94 6.59
C GLU A 103 -6.65 17.14 5.09
N HIS A 104 -6.65 16.06 4.29
CA HIS A 104 -6.66 16.17 2.82
C HIS A 104 -7.95 15.71 2.15
N THR A 105 -8.99 15.31 2.90
CA THR A 105 -10.33 14.84 2.42
C THR A 105 -10.33 14.54 0.93
N ILE A 106 -9.72 13.42 0.55
CA ILE A 106 -9.61 13.02 -0.86
C ILE A 106 -11.05 12.88 -1.37
N PRO A 107 -11.45 13.59 -2.45
CA PRO A 107 -12.85 13.72 -2.80
C PRO A 107 -13.51 12.35 -2.97
N ILE A 108 -14.60 12.15 -2.22
CA ILE A 108 -15.38 10.92 -2.04
C ILE A 108 -15.96 10.37 -3.37
N HIS A 109 -15.87 11.15 -4.44
CA HIS A 109 -16.11 10.73 -5.82
C HIS A 109 -14.97 11.20 -6.73
N ARG A 110 -13.99 10.34 -7.00
CA ARG A 110 -13.12 10.50 -8.16
C ARG A 110 -13.34 9.31 -9.08
N ASP A 111 -14.05 9.54 -10.18
CA ASP A 111 -14.09 8.56 -11.25
C ASP A 111 -12.65 8.34 -11.78
N SER A 112 -12.41 7.19 -12.41
CA SER A 112 -11.10 6.84 -12.94
C SER A 112 -10.57 7.84 -13.99
N GLN A 113 -11.44 8.65 -14.60
CA GLN A 113 -11.03 9.65 -15.59
C GLN A 113 -10.39 10.89 -14.93
N SER A 114 -10.86 11.28 -13.75
CA SER A 114 -10.32 12.43 -13.01
C SER A 114 -8.88 12.24 -12.50
N ILE A 115 -8.44 10.99 -12.34
CA ILE A 115 -7.06 10.64 -11.97
C ILE A 115 -6.11 10.86 -13.15
N LEU A 116 -6.52 10.50 -14.36
CA LEU A 116 -5.68 10.64 -15.56
C LEU A 116 -5.45 12.11 -15.96
N GLN A 117 -6.32 13.02 -15.55
CA GLN A 117 -6.21 14.45 -15.86
C GLN A 117 -5.31 15.23 -14.91
N ASN A 118 -4.96 14.68 -13.73
CA ASN A 118 -4.19 15.39 -12.69
C ASN A 118 -2.81 14.80 -12.43
N ILE A 119 -2.33 13.85 -13.25
CA ILE A 119 -0.92 13.49 -13.25
C ILE A 119 -0.19 14.67 -13.90
N PRO A 120 0.69 15.41 -13.18
CA PRO A 120 1.51 16.40 -13.82
C PRO A 120 2.31 15.66 -14.90
N LEU A 121 2.07 16.03 -16.17
CA LEU A 121 2.91 15.57 -17.27
C LEU A 121 4.33 15.93 -16.88
N ILE A 122 5.16 14.90 -16.63
CA ILE A 122 6.59 15.08 -16.44
C ILE A 122 7.08 15.64 -17.77
N SER A 123 7.37 16.94 -17.77
CA SER A 123 8.00 17.68 -18.87
C SER A 123 9.40 17.17 -19.11
#